data_AF-A0A7S0G266-F1
#
_entry.id   AF-A0A7S0G266-F1
#
_cell.length_a   1.000
_cell.length_b   1.000
_cell.length_c   1.000
_cell.angle_alpha   90.00
_cell.angle_beta   90.00
_cell.angle_gamma   90.00
#
_symmetry.space_group_name_H-M   'P 1'
#
loop_
_entity.id
_entity.type
_entity.pdbx_description
1 polymer ?
#
loop_
_entity_poly.entity_id
_entity_poly.type
_entity_poly.pdbx_seq_one_letter_code
_entity_poly.pdbx_strand_id
1 'polypeptide(L)'
;ANPHDECLVEMRFLVKDSEEASRAYEKIRLRSDTSSFAGDSLATFKEVPVIVPRGRYDVDLFQNYFKMHGKSYDFKVLYSSVSRLFLLPKPDEVHVAFVASI
;
A
#
# COMPACT_ATOMS: atom_id res chain seq x y z
N ALA A 1 -14.93 11.67 -18.53
CA ALA A 1 -14.98 11.14 -17.16
C ALA A 1 -16.29 10.37 -17.02
N ASN A 2 -16.23 9.07 -16.76
CA ASN A 2 -17.42 8.23 -16.68
C ASN A 2 -18.03 8.39 -15.27
N PRO A 3 -19.36 8.54 -15.11
CA PRO A 3 -20.02 8.75 -13.81
C PRO A 3 -19.98 7.53 -12.87
N HIS A 4 -19.29 6.44 -13.25
CA HIS A 4 -19.06 5.25 -12.43
C HIS A 4 -17.69 5.23 -11.73
N ASP A 5 -16.87 6.27 -11.88
CA ASP A 5 -15.52 6.34 -11.29
C ASP A 5 -15.49 6.93 -9.85
N GLU A 6 -16.62 6.97 -9.15
CA GLU A 6 -16.63 7.34 -7.73
C GLU A 6 -16.20 6.14 -6.87
N CYS A 7 -14.90 6.06 -6.57
CA CYS A 7 -14.33 5.07 -5.67
C CYS A 7 -14.11 5.66 -4.28
N LEU A 8 -14.64 5.01 -3.24
CA LEU A 8 -14.35 5.36 -1.86
C LEU A 8 -12.85 5.14 -1.58
N VAL A 9 -12.10 6.23 -1.38
CA VAL A 9 -10.63 6.15 -1.14
C VAL A 9 -10.32 5.86 0.33
N GLU A 10 -11.01 6.53 1.25
CA GLU A 10 -10.82 6.34 2.69
C GLU A 10 -12.10 6.72 3.47
N MET A 11 -12.42 5.96 4.51
CA MET A 11 -13.47 6.28 5.48
C MET A 11 -12.96 5.97 6.88
N ARG A 12 -13.06 6.94 7.80
CA ARG A 12 -12.66 6.77 9.20
C ARG A 12 -13.88 6.91 10.10
N PHE A 13 -14.06 5.92 10.98
CA PHE A 13 -15.11 5.93 12.01
C PHE A 13 -14.49 6.18 13.38
N LEU A 14 -15.18 6.97 14.21
CA LEU A 14 -14.88 7.04 15.64
C LEU A 14 -15.67 5.94 16.35
N VAL A 15 -14.97 4.92 16.85
CA VAL A 15 -15.58 3.86 17.68
C VAL A 15 -14.90 3.86 19.03
N LYS A 16 -15.68 3.94 20.10
CA LYS A 16 -15.16 4.04 21.47
C LYS A 16 -14.71 2.70 22.04
N ASP A 17 -15.28 1.60 21.55
CA ASP A 17 -15.03 0.24 22.01
C ASP A 17 -14.35 -0.61 20.93
N SER A 18 -13.30 -1.34 21.31
CA SER A 18 -12.48 -2.12 20.38
C SER A 18 -13.20 -3.35 19.83
N GLU A 19 -14.06 -4.00 20.62
CA GLU A 19 -14.85 -5.17 20.19
C GLU A 19 -15.97 -4.77 19.23
N GLU A 20 -16.60 -3.62 19.47
CA GLU A 20 -17.53 -3.00 18.53
C GLU A 20 -16.84 -2.60 17.22
N ALA A 21 -15.63 -2.03 17.29
CA ALA A 21 -14.85 -1.65 16.10
C ALA A 21 -14.53 -2.87 15.23
N SER A 22 -14.07 -3.97 15.85
CA SER A 22 -13.77 -5.23 15.15
C SER A 22 -15.01 -5.81 14.46
N ARG A 23 -16.15 -5.86 15.17
CA ARG A 23 -17.42 -6.34 14.58
C ARG A 23 -17.92 -5.45 13.44
N ALA A 24 -17.80 -4.13 13.57
CA ALA A 24 -18.17 -3.19 12.52
C ALA A 24 -17.28 -3.35 11.28
N TYR A 25 -15.96 -3.48 11.48
CA TYR A 25 -15.00 -3.75 10.40
C TYR A 25 -15.36 -5.01 9.62
N GLU A 26 -15.61 -6.13 10.29
CA GLU A 26 -15.99 -7.38 9.63
C GLU A 26 -17.30 -7.25 8.84
N LYS A 27 -18.31 -6.57 9.41
CA LYS A 27 -19.58 -6.30 8.71
C LYS A 27 -19.40 -5.49 7.44
N ILE A 28 -18.54 -4.46 7.48
CA ILE A 28 -18.23 -3.63 6.32
C ILE A 28 -17.47 -4.46 5.29
N ARG A 29 -16.43 -5.19 5.71
CA ARG A 29 -15.60 -6.05 4.86
C ARG A 29 -16.42 -7.10 4.11
N LEU A 30 -17.39 -7.73 4.80
CA LEU A 30 -18.27 -8.73 4.19
C LEU A 30 -19.26 -8.14 3.17
N ARG A 31 -19.59 -6.85 3.30
CA ARG A 31 -20.52 -6.15 2.39
C ARG A 31 -19.81 -5.34 1.31
N SER A 32 -18.53 -5.03 1.50
CA SER A 32 -17.73 -4.32 0.52
C SER A 32 -17.23 -5.31 -0.51
N ASP A 33 -17.71 -5.20 -1.75
CA ASP A 33 -17.31 -6.00 -2.90
C ASP A 33 -15.88 -5.62 -3.35
N THR A 34 -14.92 -5.89 -2.46
CA THR A 34 -13.51 -5.45 -2.57
C THR A 34 -12.68 -6.48 -3.33
N SER A 35 -13.18 -7.71 -3.42
CA SER A 35 -12.51 -8.87 -4.01
C SER A 35 -12.22 -8.68 -5.49
N SER A 36 -13.05 -7.93 -6.22
CA SER A 36 -12.88 -7.73 -7.66
C SER A 36 -11.74 -6.78 -8.03
N PHE A 37 -11.28 -5.92 -7.12
CA PHE A 37 -10.29 -4.87 -7.41
C PHE A 37 -8.90 -5.11 -6.81
N ALA A 38 -8.78 -5.97 -5.79
CA ALA A 38 -7.52 -6.15 -5.10
C ALA A 38 -6.52 -7.02 -5.88
N GLY A 39 -7.00 -8.06 -6.58
CA GLY A 39 -6.16 -9.08 -7.22
C GLY A 39 -5.31 -9.87 -6.21
N ASP A 40 -4.72 -10.97 -6.66
CA ASP A 40 -3.77 -11.73 -5.86
C ASP A 40 -2.40 -11.02 -5.82
N SER A 41 -1.70 -11.13 -4.69
CA SER A 41 -0.32 -10.64 -4.59
C SER A 41 0.58 -11.51 -5.47
N LEU A 42 1.35 -10.85 -6.33
CA LEU A 42 2.32 -11.48 -7.23
C LEU A 42 3.62 -11.81 -6.47
N ALA A 43 4.03 -10.94 -5.54
CA ALA A 43 5.23 -11.10 -4.75
C ALA A 43 5.16 -10.26 -3.48
N THR A 44 5.78 -10.74 -2.41
CA THR A 44 5.89 -10.04 -1.14
C THR A 44 7.35 -9.96 -0.70
N PHE A 45 7.82 -8.76 -0.40
CA PHE A 45 9.12 -8.50 0.21
C PHE A 45 8.91 -8.05 1.65
N LYS A 46 9.45 -8.78 2.62
CA LYS A 46 9.26 -8.47 4.03
C LYS A 46 10.37 -7.58 4.58
N GLU A 47 10.01 -6.72 5.52
CA GLU A 47 10.92 -5.86 6.28
C GLU A 47 11.88 -5.01 5.42
N VAL A 48 11.42 -4.52 4.27
CA VAL A 48 12.22 -3.72 3.36
C VAL A 48 12.60 -2.39 4.03
N PRO A 49 13.91 -2.07 4.15
CA PRO A 49 14.34 -0.81 4.73
C PRO A 49 14.12 0.34 3.74
N VAL A 50 13.31 1.32 4.14
CA VAL A 50 12.99 2.51 3.35
C VAL A 50 13.54 3.75 4.06
N ILE A 51 14.26 4.59 3.31
CA ILE A 51 14.84 5.82 3.85
C ILE A 51 13.80 6.93 3.93
N VAL A 52 12.92 7.03 2.91
CA VAL A 52 11.86 8.04 2.82
C VAL A 52 10.58 7.40 2.28
N PRO A 53 9.45 7.45 3.01
CA PRO A 53 9.34 7.81 4.43
C PRO A 53 10.04 6.78 5.32
N ARG A 54 10.89 7.25 6.26
CA ARG A 54 11.80 6.39 7.03
C ARG A 54 11.05 5.28 7.78
N GLY A 55 11.40 4.02 7.52
CA GLY A 55 10.79 2.88 8.19
C GLY A 55 11.18 1.54 7.58
N ARG A 56 10.62 0.46 8.13
CA ARG A 56 10.60 -0.86 7.50
C ARG A 56 9.17 -1.15 7.04
N TYR A 57 9.06 -1.68 5.82
CA TYR A 57 7.76 -1.96 5.21
C TYR A 57 7.75 -3.36 4.63
N ASP A 58 6.62 -4.04 4.76
CA ASP A 58 6.31 -5.19 3.91
C ASP A 58 5.76 -4.66 2.59
N VAL A 59 6.35 -5.07 1.47
CA VAL A 59 5.99 -4.60 0.14
C VAL A 59 5.31 -5.72 -0.64
N ASP A 60 4.03 -5.54 -0.93
CA ASP A 60 3.23 -6.46 -1.73
C ASP A 60 3.04 -5.91 -3.15
N LEU A 61 3.45 -6.68 -4.15
CA LEU A 61 3.29 -6.32 -5.56
C LEU A 61 2.01 -6.94 -6.10
N PHE A 62 1.13 -6.12 -6.65
CA PHE A 62 -0.06 -6.55 -7.38
C PHE A 62 0.10 -6.21 -8.86
N GLN A 63 -0.87 -6.59 -9.70
CA GLN A 63 -0.79 -6.38 -11.15
C GLN A 63 -0.67 -4.91 -11.57
N ASN A 64 -1.35 -3.99 -10.88
CA ASN A 64 -1.45 -2.58 -11.28
C ASN A 64 -0.88 -1.59 -10.25
N TYR A 65 -0.51 -2.09 -9.07
CA TYR A 65 -0.06 -1.27 -7.95
C TYR A 65 0.81 -2.09 -7.02
N PHE A 66 1.55 -1.43 -6.15
CA PHE A 66 2.17 -2.06 -4.99
C PHE A 66 1.66 -1.42 -3.71
N LYS A 67 1.64 -2.22 -2.64
CA LYS A 67 1.35 -1.75 -1.29
C LYS A 67 2.61 -1.81 -0.45
N MET A 68 2.79 -0.81 0.40
CA MET A 68 3.81 -0.78 1.43
C MET A 68 3.09 -0.76 2.77
N HIS A 69 3.15 -1.86 3.52
CA HIS A 69 2.56 -1.97 4.85
C HIS A 69 3.63 -1.66 5.90
N GLY A 70 3.43 -0.59 6.66
CA GLY A 70 4.36 -0.14 7.67
C GLY A 70 3.76 -0.21 9.07
N LYS A 71 4.58 -0.04 10.10
CA LYS A 71 4.08 -0.02 11.49
C LYS A 71 3.09 1.12 11.75
N SER A 72 3.29 2.26 11.10
CA SER A 72 2.51 3.48 11.34
C SER A 72 1.72 3.95 10.13
N TYR A 73 2.18 3.63 8.93
CA TYR A 73 1.62 4.13 7.68
C TYR A 73 1.61 3.04 6.64
N ASP A 74 0.50 3.00 5.91
CA ASP A 74 0.34 2.15 4.75
C ASP A 74 0.23 3.02 3.51
N PHE A 75 0.91 2.59 2.45
CA PHE A 75 0.88 3.26 1.15
C PHE A 75 0.39 2.30 0.09
N LYS A 76 -0.47 2.79 -0.81
CA LYS A 76 -0.82 2.11 -2.06
C LYS A 76 -0.38 3.00 -3.20
N VAL A 77 0.56 2.52 -4.00
CA VAL A 77 1.15 3.26 -5.12
C VAL A 77 0.79 2.56 -6.42
N LEU A 78 0.09 3.26 -7.31
CA LEU A 78 -0.23 2.75 -8.64
C LEU A 78 1.03 2.76 -9.50
N TYR A 79 1.26 1.75 -10.32
CA TYR A 79 2.41 1.78 -11.23
C TYR A 79 2.32 2.95 -12.22
N SER A 80 1.10 3.37 -12.58
CA SER A 80 0.86 4.53 -13.44
C SER A 80 1.28 5.87 -12.83
N SER A 81 1.41 5.98 -11.51
CA SER A 81 1.91 7.21 -10.88
C SER A 81 3.44 7.24 -10.80
N VAL A 82 4.13 6.12 -11.03
CA VAL A 82 5.59 6.08 -11.00
C VAL A 82 6.13 6.66 -12.30
N SER A 83 6.73 7.84 -12.21
CA SER A 83 7.31 8.55 -13.36
C SER A 83 8.68 8.01 -13.77
N ARG A 84 9.52 7.61 -12.80
CA ARG A 84 10.89 7.12 -13.03
C ARG A 84 11.32 6.14 -11.95
N LEU A 85 12.15 5.17 -12.34
CA LEU A 85 12.83 4.24 -11.44
C LEU A 85 14.34 4.38 -11.62
N PHE A 86 15.07 4.51 -10.52
CA PHE A 86 16.53 4.60 -10.51
C PHE A 86 17.14 3.51 -9.65
N LEU A 87 18.23 2.94 -10.14
CA LEU A 87 19.15 2.10 -9.38
C LEU A 87 20.45 2.88 -9.24
N LEU A 88 20.74 3.32 -8.01
CA LEU A 88 21.88 4.16 -7.71
C LEU A 88 22.83 3.41 -6.78
N PRO A 89 24.08 3.10 -7.20
CA PRO A 89 25.05 2.54 -6.27
C PRO A 89 25.31 3.56 -5.17
N LYS A 90 25.31 3.10 -3.91
CA LYS A 90 25.67 3.96 -2.79
C LYS A 90 27.20 4.13 -2.73
N PRO A 91 27.69 5.20 -2.09
CA PRO A 91 29.12 5.43 -1.91
C PRO A 91 29.84 4.34 -1.12
N ASP A 92 29.11 3.46 -0.43
CA ASP A 92 29.65 2.33 0.31
C ASP A 92 30.04 1.14 -0.57
N GLU A 93 29.76 1.19 -1.88
CA GLU A 93 30.00 0.14 -2.89
C GLU A 93 29.33 -1.22 -2.61
N VAL A 94 28.61 -1.36 -1.52
CA VAL A 94 27.94 -2.60 -1.10
C VAL A 94 26.45 -2.54 -1.40
N HIS A 95 25.83 -1.37 -1.23
CA HIS A 95 24.39 -1.23 -1.36
C HIS A 95 24.01 -0.48 -2.64
N VAL A 96 22.87 -0.86 -3.22
CA VAL A 96 22.23 -0.12 -4.30
C VAL A 96 20.93 0.48 -3.77
N ALA A 97 20.77 1.78 -3.89
CA ALA A 97 19.52 2.46 -3.61
C ALA A 97 18.57 2.30 -4.80
N PHE A 98 17.38 1.76 -4.53
CA PHE A 98 16.27 1.78 -5.46
C PHE A 98 15.38 2.98 -5.15
N VAL A 99 15.20 3.87 -6.12
CA VAL A 99 14.43 5.12 -5.96
C VAL A 99 13.28 5.13 -6.96
N ALA A 100 12.05 5.25 -6.45
CA ALA A 100 10.86 5.46 -7.25
C ALA A 100 10.43 6.93 -7.16
N SER A 101 10.38 7.60 -8.31
CA SER A 101 9.81 8.94 -8.44
C SER A 101 8.32 8.80 -8.68
N ILE A 102 7.52 9.12 -7.67
CA ILE A 102 6.06 9.06 -7.68
C ILE A 102 5.48 10.46 -7.89
#